data_AF-A0A9W8NP74-F1
#
_entry.id   AF-A0A9W8NP74-F1
#
_cell.length_a   1.000
_cell.length_b   1.000
_cell.length_c   1.000
_cell.angle_alpha   90.00
_cell.angle_beta   90.00
_cell.angle_gamma   90.00
#
_symmetry.space_group_name_H-M   'P 1'
#
loop_
_entity.id
_entity.type
_entity.pdbx_description
1 polymer ?
#
loop_
_entity_poly.entity_id
_entity_poly.type
_entity_poly.pdbx_seq_one_letter_code
_entity_poly.pdbx_strand_id
1 'polypeptide(L)'
;MAMLPCALKFVRKDRDRIVLTEHPDRIPPQDLYPWLEQKFGESHVRVSLRRELYVIYIDRKVVNIAEFCPDTSEDTDTEEIQQKLGRELIPDLERIQQDIEDAIEVLKKARMRSMGIKG
;
A
#
# COMPACT_ATOMS: atom_id res chain seq x y z
N MET A 1 10.10 12.19 14.56
CA MET A 1 8.88 11.73 13.87
C MET A 1 9.05 12.03 12.39
N ALA A 2 9.35 11.02 11.58
CA ALA A 2 9.44 11.22 10.12
C ALA A 2 8.02 11.43 9.58
N MET A 3 7.67 12.67 9.28
CA MET A 3 6.44 12.98 8.54
C MET A 3 6.49 12.29 7.18
N LEU A 4 5.35 11.76 6.73
CA LEU A 4 5.20 11.16 5.40
C LEU A 4 5.76 12.11 4.32
N PRO A 5 6.77 11.72 3.53
CA PRO A 5 7.18 12.53 2.38
C PRO A 5 6.04 12.68 1.35
N CYS A 6 5.11 11.72 1.29
CA CYS A 6 3.90 11.76 0.48
C CYS A 6 2.77 10.91 1.09
N ALA A 7 1.52 11.35 0.92
CA ALA A 7 0.35 10.58 1.33
C ALA A 7 0.07 9.46 0.32
N LEU A 8 0.65 8.28 0.55
CA LEU A 8 0.41 7.05 -0.21
C LEU A 8 -1.10 6.83 -0.41
N LYS A 9 -1.48 6.33 -1.58
CA LYS A 9 -2.88 6.09 -1.90
C LYS A 9 -3.25 4.66 -1.59
N PHE A 10 -4.37 4.50 -0.89
CA PHE A 10 -4.96 3.21 -0.61
C PHE A 10 -5.52 2.60 -1.90
N VAL A 11 -5.10 1.38 -2.22
CA VAL A 11 -5.64 0.60 -3.33
C VAL A 11 -6.69 -0.35 -2.78
N ARG A 12 -6.29 -1.22 -1.85
CA ARG A 12 -7.17 -2.22 -1.24
C ARG A 12 -6.59 -2.81 0.03
N LYS A 13 -7.42 -3.55 0.75
CA LYS A 13 -7.09 -4.32 1.95
C LYS A 13 -7.59 -5.75 1.77
N ASP A 14 -6.73 -6.71 2.02
CA ASP A 14 -7.08 -8.13 2.17
C ASP A 14 -7.11 -8.50 3.66
N ARG A 15 -7.40 -9.79 3.92
CA ARG A 15 -7.31 -10.38 5.26
C ARG A 15 -5.96 -10.12 5.93
N ASP A 16 -4.86 -10.32 5.21
CA ASP A 16 -3.49 -10.32 5.76
C ASP A 16 -2.61 -9.15 5.29
N ARG A 17 -3.05 -8.35 4.32
CA ARG A 17 -2.22 -7.30 3.71
C ARG A 17 -2.99 -6.07 3.31
N ILE A 18 -2.27 -4.96 3.22
CA ILE A 18 -2.74 -3.70 2.67
C ILE A 18 -1.91 -3.39 1.44
N VAL A 19 -2.58 -2.96 0.38
CA VAL A 19 -1.96 -2.55 -0.88
C VAL A 19 -2.12 -1.05 -1.02
N LEU A 20 -0.98 -0.38 -1.14
CA LEU A 20 -0.88 1.05 -1.38
C LEU A 20 -0.19 1.31 -2.72
N THR A 21 -0.39 2.51 -3.25
CA THR A 21 0.25 2.95 -4.49
C THR A 21 0.70 4.41 -4.41
N GLU A 22 1.76 4.73 -5.15
CA GLU A 22 2.19 6.09 -5.40
C GLU A 22 3.05 6.16 -6.67
N HIS A 23 3.20 7.35 -7.25
CA HIS A 23 4.07 7.57 -8.40
C HIS A 23 5.52 7.88 -7.97
N PRO A 24 6.56 7.35 -8.65
CA PRO A 24 7.97 7.66 -8.40
C PRO A 24 8.33 9.15 -8.55
N ASP A 25 7.52 9.89 -9.31
CA ASP A 25 7.63 11.34 -9.45
C ASP A 25 7.27 12.10 -8.15
N ARG A 26 6.45 11.49 -7.29
CA ARG A 26 6.05 12.06 -5.99
C ARG A 26 7.03 11.71 -4.88
N ILE A 27 7.51 10.47 -4.88
CA ILE A 27 8.47 9.99 -3.90
C ILE A 27 9.55 9.16 -4.60
N PRO A 28 10.82 9.55 -4.55
CA PRO A 28 11.87 8.76 -5.16
C PRO A 28 12.10 7.46 -4.37
N PRO A 29 12.61 6.40 -5.02
CA PRO A 29 12.72 5.08 -4.42
C PRO A 29 13.67 5.05 -3.21
N GLN A 30 14.71 5.89 -3.24
CA GLN A 30 15.69 6.05 -2.17
C GLN A 30 15.10 6.58 -0.86
N ASP A 31 13.99 7.30 -0.93
CA ASP A 31 13.29 7.86 0.24
C ASP A 31 12.11 6.95 0.64
N LEU A 32 11.44 6.33 -0.34
CA LEU A 32 10.29 5.44 -0.10
C LEU A 32 10.66 4.20 0.72
N TYR A 33 11.72 3.49 0.30
CA TYR A 33 12.10 2.21 0.91
C TYR A 33 12.48 2.36 2.39
N PRO A 34 13.46 3.20 2.77
CA PRO A 34 13.87 3.34 4.17
C PRO A 34 12.75 3.91 5.05
N TRP A 35 11.88 4.76 4.49
CA TRP A 35 10.71 5.25 5.23
C TRP A 35 9.70 4.12 5.53
N LEU A 36 9.40 3.26 4.56
CA LEU A 36 8.53 2.10 4.76
C LEU A 36 9.15 1.11 5.75
N GLU A 37 10.45 0.84 5.63
CA GLU A 37 11.17 -0.06 6.54
C GLU A 37 11.19 0.49 7.97
N GLN A 38 11.43 1.79 8.14
CA GLN A 38 11.38 2.44 9.46
C GLN A 38 9.97 2.41 10.06
N LYS A 39 8.93 2.57 9.24
CA LYS A 39 7.54 2.66 9.72
C LYS A 39 6.93 1.28 10.02
N PHE A 40 7.19 0.28 9.19
CA PHE A 40 6.49 -1.02 9.23
C PHE A 40 7.43 -2.21 9.48
N GLY A 41 8.74 -2.03 9.33
CA GLY A 41 9.73 -3.10 9.38
C GLY A 41 9.98 -3.73 8.01
N GLU A 42 11.25 -3.97 7.68
CA GLU A 42 11.71 -4.55 6.40
C GLU A 42 11.01 -5.88 6.05
N SER A 43 10.77 -6.74 7.05
CA SER A 43 10.12 -8.04 6.85
C SER A 43 8.62 -7.96 6.52
N HIS A 44 8.01 -6.78 6.68
CA HIS A 44 6.57 -6.59 6.53
C HIS A 44 6.20 -5.78 5.29
N VAL A 45 7.18 -5.30 4.52
CA VAL A 45 6.97 -4.45 3.37
C VAL A 45 7.55 -5.10 2.11
N ARG A 46 6.79 -5.02 1.02
CA ARG A 46 7.31 -5.27 -0.32
C ARG A 46 6.88 -4.15 -1.26
N VAL A 47 7.85 -3.55 -1.94
CA VAL A 47 7.60 -2.54 -2.98
C VAL A 47 7.93 -3.15 -4.34
N SER A 48 7.02 -3.00 -5.30
CA SER A 48 7.23 -3.35 -6.70
C SER A 48 7.01 -2.12 -7.59
N LEU A 49 7.98 -1.79 -8.42
CA LEU A 49 7.80 -0.78 -9.47
C LEU A 49 7.23 -1.46 -10.73
N ARG A 50 6.01 -1.08 -11.13
CA ARG A 50 5.29 -1.66 -12.27
C ARG A 50 4.60 -0.54 -13.04
N ARG A 51 4.72 -0.52 -14.38
CA ARG A 51 4.08 0.51 -15.24
C ARG A 51 4.27 1.94 -14.69
N GLU A 52 5.50 2.26 -14.27
CA GLU A 52 5.88 3.59 -13.75
C GLU A 52 5.16 4.02 -12.46
N LEU A 53 4.58 3.08 -11.70
CA LEU A 53 4.04 3.33 -10.36
C LEU A 53 4.56 2.30 -9.36
N TYR A 54 4.52 2.66 -8.09
CA TYR A 54 4.76 1.73 -7.00
C TYR A 54 3.48 0.98 -6.65
N VAL A 55 3.61 -0.34 -6.51
CA VAL A 55 2.66 -1.19 -5.80
C VAL A 55 3.34 -1.62 -4.51
N ILE A 56 2.78 -1.21 -3.38
CA ILE A 56 3.35 -1.37 -2.05
C ILE A 56 2.46 -2.33 -1.28
N TYR A 57 3.02 -3.46 -0.90
CA TYR A 57 2.37 -4.47 -0.07
C TYR A 57 2.88 -4.33 1.35
N ILE A 58 1.97 -4.20 2.31
CA ILE A 58 2.30 -4.10 3.73
C ILE A 58 1.50 -5.16 4.48
N ASP A 59 2.15 -5.91 5.35
CA ASP A 59 1.48 -6.85 6.24
C ASP A 59 0.48 -6.12 7.15
N ARG A 60 -0.75 -6.63 7.24
CA ARG A 60 -1.82 -5.96 7.98
C ARG A 60 -1.54 -5.90 9.48
N LYS A 61 -0.75 -6.83 10.05
CA LYS A 61 -0.54 -6.91 11.51
C LYS A 61 0.29 -5.75 12.04
N VAL A 62 1.09 -5.12 11.18
CA VAL A 62 1.92 -3.96 11.53
C VAL A 62 1.27 -2.63 11.16
N VAL A 63 0.10 -2.65 10.51
CA VAL A 63 -0.59 -1.43 10.08
C VAL A 63 -1.73 -1.10 11.03
N ASN A 64 -1.65 0.06 11.66
CA ASN A 64 -2.81 0.67 12.30
C ASN A 64 -3.70 1.30 11.21
N ILE A 65 -4.77 0.59 10.85
CA ILE A 65 -5.63 0.86 9.68
C ILE A 65 -6.34 2.22 9.80
N ALA A 66 -6.53 2.70 11.03
CA ALA A 66 -7.13 3.99 11.32
C ALA A 66 -6.35 5.18 10.72
N GLU A 67 -5.05 5.04 10.45
CA GLU A 67 -4.25 6.11 9.82
C GLU A 67 -4.51 6.26 8.30
N PHE A 68 -5.00 5.21 7.63
CA PHE A 68 -5.09 5.17 6.17
C PHE A 68 -6.53 5.17 5.65
N CYS A 69 -7.49 4.73 6.46
CA CYS A 69 -8.90 4.70 6.11
C CYS A 69 -9.76 4.92 7.36
N PRO A 70 -10.34 6.12 7.58
CA PRO A 70 -11.17 6.39 8.75
C PRO A 70 -12.55 5.70 8.73
N ASP A 71 -12.89 4.98 7.65
CA ASP A 71 -14.25 4.53 7.36
C ASP A 71 -14.47 3.01 7.52
N THR A 72 -13.54 2.27 8.11
CA THR A 72 -13.68 0.80 8.23
C THR A 72 -13.65 0.36 9.67
N SER A 73 -14.85 0.15 10.21
CA SER A 73 -15.12 -0.50 11.49
C SER A 73 -14.29 -1.78 11.67
N GLU A 74 -13.75 -1.90 12.88
CA GLU A 74 -13.05 -3.06 13.42
C GLU A 74 -13.74 -4.38 13.10
N ASP A 75 -12.97 -5.31 12.55
CA ASP A 75 -13.28 -6.74 12.64
C ASP A 75 -11.99 -7.40 13.13
N THR A 76 -12.03 -7.70 14.43
CA THR A 76 -10.95 -8.22 15.25
C THR A 76 -11.09 -9.73 15.30
N ASP A 77 -10.43 -10.42 14.38
CA ASP A 77 -10.28 -11.87 14.47
C ASP A 77 -8.78 -12.19 14.63
N THR A 78 -8.38 -12.13 15.89
CA THR A 78 -7.08 -12.58 16.41
C THR A 78 -7.10 -14.09 16.57
N GLU A 79 -6.72 -14.85 15.53
CA GLU A 79 -6.30 -16.25 15.68
C GLU A 79 -5.12 -16.57 14.76
N GLU A 80 -3.98 -16.85 15.42
CA GLU A 80 -2.95 -17.81 15.03
C GLU A 80 -2.55 -17.93 13.54
N ILE A 81 -1.89 -16.90 12.99
CA ILE A 81 -1.12 -17.03 11.73
C ILE A 81 0.30 -16.50 11.91
N GLN A 82 0.99 -16.91 12.98
CA GLN A 82 2.42 -16.62 13.16
C GLN A 82 3.24 -17.84 12.69
N GLN A 83 3.57 -17.92 11.39
CA GLN A 83 4.83 -18.56 10.90
C GLN A 83 4.97 -18.68 9.38
N LYS A 84 3.92 -18.52 8.56
CA LYS A 84 4.04 -18.66 7.10
C LYS A 84 4.43 -17.40 6.33
N LEU A 85 4.41 -16.23 6.97
CA LEU A 85 4.41 -14.94 6.26
C LEU A 85 5.78 -14.41 5.82
N GLY A 86 6.85 -15.17 5.98
CA GLY A 86 8.17 -14.81 5.47
C GLY A 86 8.38 -15.10 3.97
N ARG A 87 7.48 -15.85 3.32
CA ARG A 87 7.69 -16.32 1.94
C ARG A 87 6.67 -15.86 0.88
N GLU A 88 5.51 -15.32 1.25
CA GLU A 88 4.47 -15.04 0.23
C GLU A 88 3.68 -13.74 0.51
N LEU A 89 4.39 -12.62 0.70
CA LEU A 89 3.77 -11.28 0.64
C LEU A 89 3.25 -10.96 -0.77
N ILE A 90 3.82 -11.60 -1.79
CA ILE A 90 3.51 -11.41 -3.20
C ILE A 90 2.29 -12.29 -3.54
N PRO A 91 1.16 -11.70 -4.00
CA PRO A 91 0.01 -12.48 -4.42
C PRO A 91 0.27 -13.20 -5.75
N ASP A 92 -0.63 -14.10 -6.15
CA ASP A 92 -0.62 -14.73 -7.47
C ASP A 92 -0.52 -13.72 -8.61
N LEU A 93 0.05 -14.14 -9.75
CA LEU A 93 0.32 -13.27 -10.90
C LEU A 93 -0.92 -12.52 -11.39
N GLU A 94 -2.07 -13.19 -11.46
CA GLU A 94 -3.35 -12.59 -11.85
C GLU A 94 -3.77 -11.46 -10.90
N ARG A 95 -3.55 -11.66 -9.61
CA ARG A 95 -3.87 -10.68 -8.58
C ARG A 95 -2.91 -9.50 -8.61
N ILE A 96 -1.62 -9.72 -8.88
CA ILE A 96 -0.67 -8.63 -9.12
C ILE A 96 -1.14 -7.76 -10.30
N GLN A 97 -1.61 -8.40 -11.38
CA GLN A 97 -2.08 -7.66 -12.55
C GLN A 97 -3.27 -6.76 -12.21
N GLN A 98 -4.23 -7.29 -11.44
CA GLN A 98 -5.37 -6.52 -10.96
C GLN A 98 -4.95 -5.39 -10.02
N ASP A 99 -4.01 -5.63 -9.10
CA ASP A 99 -3.47 -4.61 -8.20
C ASP A 99 -2.86 -3.43 -8.96
N ILE A 100 -2.18 -3.71 -10.06
CA ILE A 100 -1.60 -2.68 -10.93
C ILE A 100 -2.72 -1.87 -11.59
N GLU A 101 -3.77 -2.52 -12.10
CA GLU A 101 -4.90 -1.82 -12.73
C GLU A 101 -5.67 -0.96 -11.74
N ASP A 102 -5.97 -1.48 -10.55
CA ASP A 102 -6.59 -0.73 -9.47
C ASP A 102 -5.71 0.45 -9.02
N ALA A 103 -4.40 0.24 -8.89
CA ALA A 103 -3.44 1.29 -8.57
C ALA A 103 -3.44 2.42 -9.60
N ILE A 104 -3.45 2.08 -10.90
CA ILE A 104 -3.56 3.07 -11.98
C ILE A 104 -4.86 3.86 -11.83
N GLU A 105 -5.98 3.18 -11.60
CA GLU A 105 -7.28 3.84 -11.47
C GLU A 105 -7.33 4.78 -10.26
N VAL A 106 -6.81 4.35 -9.11
CA VAL A 106 -6.70 5.16 -7.89
C VAL A 106 -5.85 6.41 -8.13
N LEU A 107 -4.68 6.27 -8.77
CA LEU A 107 -3.83 7.42 -9.11
C LEU A 107 -4.50 8.34 -10.13
N LYS A 108 -5.21 7.79 -11.13
CA LYS A 108 -5.95 8.56 -12.12
C LYS A 108 -7.06 9.38 -11.47
N LYS A 109 -7.85 8.76 -10.57
CA LYS A 109 -8.89 9.43 -9.77
C LYS A 109 -8.29 10.51 -8.86
N ALA A 110 -7.17 10.22 -8.19
CA ALA A 110 -6.47 11.17 -7.35
C ALA A 110 -5.95 12.37 -8.15
N ARG A 111 -5.39 12.14 -9.35
CA ARG A 111 -4.96 13.20 -10.28
C ARG A 111 -6.14 14.05 -10.74
N MET A 112 -7.26 13.45 -11.15
CA MET A 112 -8.46 14.21 -11.54
C MET A 112 -9.01 15.09 -10.40
N ARG A 113 -9.05 14.55 -9.17
CA ARG A 113 -9.44 15.32 -7.97
C ARG A 113 -8.49 16.49 -7.72
N SER A 114 -7.19 16.31 -7.94
CA SER A 114 -6.20 17.39 -7.79
C SER A 114 -6.26 18.45 -8.90
N MET A 115 -6.80 18.12 -10.08
CA MET A 115 -6.98 19.06 -11.20
C MET A 115 -8.33 19.77 -11.22
N GLY A 116 -9.21 19.53 -10.24
CA GLY A 116 -10.45 20.32 -10.08
C GLY A 116 -11.46 20.16 -11.22
N ILE A 117 -11.45 19.05 -11.96
CA ILE A 117 -12.50 18.78 -12.96
C ILE A 117 -13.70 18.19 -12.22
N LYS A 118 -14.57 19.08 -11.72
CA LYS A 118 -15.95 18.72 -11.38
C LYS A 118 -16.66 18.35 -12.69
N GLY A 119 -16.87 17.06 -12.90
CA GLY A 119 -17.92 16.57 -13.79
C GLY A 119 -19.27 16.66 -13.09
#